data_AF-A0A3N9PE37-F1
#
_entry.id   AF-A0A3N9PE37-F1
#
_cell.length_a   1.000
_cell.length_b   1.000
_cell.length_c   1.000
_cell.angle_alpha   90.00
_cell.angle_beta   90.00
_cell.angle_gamma   90.00
#
_symmetry.space_group_name_H-M   'P 1'
#
loop_
_entity.id
_entity.type
_entity.pdbx_description
1 polymer ?
#
loop_
_entity_poly.entity_id
_entity_poly.type
_entity_poly.pdbx_seq_one_letter_code
_entity_poly.pdbx_strand_id
1 'polypeptide(L)'
;MNEGIQVYHALTPEDRERRLRRSGIEAFLASGGDARIESGARSGKPGSFKESIAGAKNAGVEHYRQRYRIKVHNLAPLEITPLGAGLGMKPAALLLTARPRSRSSSNGERSGDPAENAAVPFLARGSLPKRLGSLAAKALYCLGLDSGEVLIAARGERRYAVEEIKPPEAGSGGRIPEPYRSAEAALRRALERERPGRPDLVMGMDPEFLLLRASTGRVVPASRYLPADGVAGCDAGPPGTRGAFPVAELRPRPRGEPRALLAQLRSAARQADRLIADRSLSWRAGGMPLRGWALGGHLHFSGVTLTAPLLRAMDSYLALPIALLEDARAGGRRPRYGVLGDFRLQPHGGFEYRTLPSFLVSPVVARGAVTLAHLIVSRYEDLPLRPLDRDDLHAAYYRGDKPPLRAAFEPLKAQLRGLAGYADAADAIEPLLRLIEAGRTWDETRDVRGLWCGEQAP
;
A
#
# COMPACT_ATOMS: atom_id res chain seq x y z
N MET A 1 6.51 9.39 -17.28
CA MET A 1 5.35 9.53 -16.38
C MET A 1 4.22 8.61 -16.84
N ASN A 2 3.63 7.82 -15.93
CA ASN A 2 2.54 6.86 -16.20
C ASN A 2 2.89 5.73 -17.16
N GLU A 3 3.81 4.85 -16.76
CA GLU A 3 4.18 3.70 -17.59
C GLU A 3 3.01 2.71 -17.79
N GLY A 4 2.05 2.67 -16.86
CA GLY A 4 0.84 1.85 -16.96
C GLY A 4 -0.37 2.58 -17.56
N ILE A 5 -0.20 3.71 -18.25
CA ILE A 5 -1.32 4.47 -18.86
C ILE A 5 -2.20 3.61 -19.79
N GLN A 6 -1.60 2.63 -20.46
CA GLN A 6 -2.32 1.70 -21.34
C GLN A 6 -3.32 0.83 -20.56
N VAL A 7 -3.02 0.51 -19.31
CA VAL A 7 -3.95 -0.21 -18.41
C VAL A 7 -5.19 0.63 -18.17
N TYR A 8 -5.00 1.91 -17.85
CA TYR A 8 -6.12 2.84 -17.63
C TYR A 8 -7.01 2.95 -18.87
N HIS A 9 -6.41 3.11 -20.05
CA HIS A 9 -7.15 3.24 -21.32
C HIS A 9 -7.84 1.93 -21.77
N ALA A 10 -7.27 0.78 -21.47
CA ALA A 10 -7.87 -0.52 -21.79
C ALA A 10 -9.10 -0.86 -20.95
N LEU A 11 -9.26 -0.25 -19.77
CA LEU A 11 -10.38 -0.47 -18.87
C LEU A 11 -11.56 0.47 -19.20
N THR A 12 -12.76 -0.07 -19.32
CA THR A 12 -14.00 0.73 -19.38
C THR A 12 -14.22 1.47 -18.04
N PRO A 13 -15.04 2.53 -17.98
CA PRO A 13 -15.40 3.18 -16.72
C PRO A 13 -15.90 2.20 -15.65
N GLU A 14 -16.73 1.23 -16.05
CA GLU A 14 -17.25 0.18 -15.19
C GLU A 14 -16.14 -0.75 -14.70
N ASP A 15 -15.18 -1.12 -15.55
CA ASP A 15 -14.03 -1.96 -15.16
C ASP A 15 -13.13 -1.24 -14.16
N ARG A 16 -12.89 0.07 -14.37
CA ARG A 16 -12.13 0.92 -13.43
C ARG A 16 -12.80 0.93 -12.06
N GLU A 17 -14.12 1.13 -12.02
CA GLU A 17 -14.88 1.11 -10.77
C GLU A 17 -14.83 -0.26 -10.07
N ARG A 18 -14.99 -1.36 -10.82
CA ARG A 18 -14.86 -2.72 -10.26
C ARG A 18 -13.45 -2.97 -9.71
N ARG A 19 -12.41 -2.52 -10.41
CA ARG A 19 -11.01 -2.68 -9.98
C ARG A 19 -10.69 -1.88 -8.71
N LEU A 20 -11.20 -0.66 -8.59
CA LEU A 20 -11.11 0.15 -7.36
C LEU A 20 -11.83 -0.53 -6.18
N ARG A 21 -13.08 -0.97 -6.38
CA ARG A 21 -13.87 -1.66 -5.33
C ARG A 21 -13.21 -2.94 -4.86
N ARG A 22 -12.68 -3.73 -5.80
CA ARG A 22 -11.89 -4.94 -5.51
C ARG A 22 -10.66 -4.63 -4.64
N SER A 23 -10.11 -3.42 -4.74
CA SER A 23 -8.99 -2.93 -3.94
C SER A 23 -9.41 -2.21 -2.65
N GLY A 24 -10.69 -2.31 -2.27
CA GLY A 24 -11.23 -1.71 -1.05
C GLY A 24 -11.49 -0.21 -1.14
N ILE A 25 -11.52 0.35 -2.36
CA ILE A 25 -11.76 1.77 -2.60
C ILE A 25 -13.23 1.96 -3.00
N GLU A 26 -13.95 2.78 -2.25
CA GLU A 26 -15.29 3.21 -2.63
C GLU A 26 -15.19 4.16 -3.83
N ALA A 27 -15.88 3.82 -4.92
CA ALA A 27 -15.82 4.56 -6.18
C ALA A 27 -17.18 4.59 -6.90
N PHE A 28 -17.44 5.72 -7.56
CA PHE A 28 -18.61 6.02 -8.40
C PHE A 28 -18.13 6.82 -9.61
N LEU A 29 -17.49 6.15 -10.57
CA LEU A 29 -16.90 6.82 -11.74
C LEU A 29 -17.96 7.08 -12.83
N ALA A 30 -19.08 6.36 -12.79
CA ALA A 30 -20.17 6.44 -13.75
C ALA A 30 -21.42 7.08 -13.12
N SER A 31 -21.57 8.40 -13.26
CA SER A 31 -22.83 9.15 -13.14
C SER A 31 -22.60 10.59 -13.64
N GLY A 32 -22.38 10.74 -14.95
CA GLY A 32 -22.11 12.04 -15.55
C GLY A 32 -22.15 12.00 -17.08
N GLY A 33 -23.15 11.33 -17.64
CA GLY A 33 -23.47 11.46 -19.06
C GLY A 33 -24.18 12.80 -19.30
N ASP A 34 -23.53 13.66 -20.09
CA ASP A 34 -24.11 14.73 -20.91
C ASP A 34 -25.47 15.31 -20.49
N ALA A 35 -25.45 16.31 -19.61
CA ALA A 35 -26.49 17.35 -19.66
C ALA A 35 -26.13 18.34 -20.78
N ARG A 36 -26.35 17.94 -22.03
CA ARG A 36 -26.44 18.90 -23.14
C ARG A 36 -27.63 19.81 -22.88
N ILE A 37 -27.32 21.08 -22.63
CA ILE A 37 -28.29 22.17 -22.62
C ILE A 37 -28.77 22.32 -24.06
N GLU A 38 -29.90 21.70 -24.41
CA GLU A 38 -30.67 22.10 -25.58
C GLU A 38 -31.67 23.18 -25.16
N SER A 39 -31.31 24.42 -25.49
CA SER A 39 -32.21 25.56 -25.52
C SER A 39 -33.21 25.37 -26.66
N GLY A 40 -34.42 24.90 -26.34
CA GLY A 40 -35.53 24.78 -27.27
C GLY A 40 -36.76 25.51 -26.75
N ALA A 41 -36.90 26.78 -27.12
CA ALA A 41 -38.11 27.56 -26.91
C ALA A 41 -39.28 26.97 -27.73
N ARG A 42 -40.44 26.73 -27.09
CA ARG A 42 -41.75 26.78 -27.77
C ARG A 42 -42.92 26.99 -26.81
N SER A 43 -43.78 27.88 -27.27
CA SER A 43 -44.99 28.47 -26.70
C SER A 43 -46.17 27.50 -26.51
N GLY A 44 -46.99 27.72 -25.48
CA GLY A 44 -48.34 27.15 -25.36
C GLY A 44 -49.06 27.56 -24.07
N LYS A 45 -50.25 28.16 -24.21
CA LYS A 45 -51.12 28.75 -23.16
C LYS A 45 -51.95 27.67 -22.39
N PRO A 46 -52.69 28.05 -21.32
CA PRO A 46 -52.96 27.19 -20.16
C PRO A 46 -54.27 26.38 -20.26
N GLY A 47 -54.28 25.21 -19.63
CA GLY A 47 -55.47 24.38 -19.48
C GLY A 47 -55.38 23.52 -18.23
N SER A 48 -56.37 23.66 -17.35
CA SER A 48 -56.52 22.99 -16.05
C SER A 48 -56.72 21.48 -16.17
N PHE A 49 -56.04 20.70 -15.33
CA PHE A 49 -56.63 19.49 -14.73
C PHE A 49 -56.00 19.24 -13.35
N LYS A 50 -56.84 19.23 -12.32
CA LYS A 50 -56.53 18.73 -10.98
C LYS A 50 -56.55 17.20 -11.04
N GLU A 51 -55.48 16.53 -10.60
CA GLU A 51 -55.50 15.44 -9.62
C GLU A 51 -54.14 14.74 -9.52
N SER A 52 -53.86 14.23 -8.31
CA SER A 52 -52.69 13.45 -7.86
C SER A 52 -51.55 14.22 -7.17
N ILE A 53 -51.88 14.71 -5.97
CA ILE A 53 -50.95 14.91 -4.86
C ILE A 53 -50.54 13.52 -4.35
N ALA A 54 -49.46 12.94 -4.88
CA ALA A 54 -48.63 11.91 -4.23
C ALA A 54 -47.56 11.40 -5.22
N GLY A 55 -46.47 12.14 -5.40
CA GLY A 55 -45.38 11.64 -6.27
C GLY A 55 -44.40 12.67 -6.80
N ALA A 56 -44.04 13.70 -6.04
CA ALA A 56 -43.07 14.69 -6.49
C ALA A 56 -42.33 15.36 -5.31
N LYS A 57 -41.67 14.57 -4.47
CA LYS A 57 -40.76 15.08 -3.43
C LYS A 57 -39.45 14.28 -3.27
N ASN A 58 -38.97 13.63 -4.33
CA ASN A 58 -37.66 12.94 -4.31
C ASN A 58 -36.73 13.30 -5.48
N ALA A 59 -37.01 14.37 -6.22
CA ALA A 59 -36.10 14.92 -7.21
C ALA A 59 -35.60 16.29 -6.71
N GLY A 60 -34.51 16.29 -5.93
CA GLY A 60 -33.94 17.55 -5.42
C GLY A 60 -33.27 17.45 -4.06
N VAL A 61 -32.41 16.45 -3.85
CA VAL A 61 -31.38 16.55 -2.81
C VAL A 61 -30.07 16.01 -3.41
N GLU A 62 -29.46 16.78 -4.32
CA GLU A 62 -28.01 16.71 -4.44
C GLU A 62 -27.45 17.16 -3.09
N HIS A 63 -27.19 16.20 -2.20
CA HIS A 63 -26.53 16.51 -0.95
C HIS A 63 -25.23 17.23 -1.28
N TYR A 64 -25.14 18.50 -0.89
CA TYR A 64 -23.93 19.30 -0.98
C TYR A 64 -22.80 18.59 -0.23
N ARG A 65 -22.00 17.81 -0.96
CA ARG A 65 -20.89 17.03 -0.42
C ARG A 65 -19.60 17.79 -0.64
N GLN A 66 -18.82 17.91 0.43
CA GLN A 66 -17.47 18.45 0.32
C GLN A 66 -16.64 17.56 -0.62
N ARG A 67 -16.10 18.17 -1.68
CA ARG A 67 -15.23 17.51 -2.65
C ARG A 67 -13.79 17.99 -2.46
N TYR A 68 -12.85 17.16 -2.88
CA TYR A 68 -11.43 17.45 -2.87
C TYR A 68 -10.84 17.02 -4.21
N ARG A 69 -10.08 17.90 -4.84
CA ARG A 69 -9.22 17.55 -5.97
C ARG A 69 -7.81 17.33 -5.44
N ILE A 70 -7.25 16.17 -5.73
CA ILE A 70 -5.89 15.81 -5.29
C ILE A 70 -5.05 15.55 -6.53
N LYS A 71 -3.93 16.29 -6.66
CA LYS A 71 -2.89 15.99 -7.65
C LYS A 71 -1.85 15.09 -7.02
N VAL A 72 -1.45 14.03 -7.70
CA VAL A 72 -0.46 13.06 -7.22
C VAL A 72 0.59 12.85 -8.29
N HIS A 73 1.86 12.80 -7.91
CA HIS A 73 2.97 12.44 -8.79
C HIS A 73 3.83 11.37 -8.13
N ASN A 74 4.09 10.28 -8.85
CA ASN A 74 4.86 9.13 -8.38
C ASN A 74 4.48 8.72 -6.95
N LEU A 75 3.19 8.40 -6.75
CA LEU A 75 2.60 8.00 -5.45
C LEU A 75 2.56 9.10 -4.36
N ALA A 76 3.14 10.28 -4.60
CA ALA A 76 3.19 11.38 -3.64
C ALA A 76 2.11 12.44 -3.93
N PRO A 77 1.23 12.77 -2.97
CA PRO A 77 0.30 13.90 -3.10
C PRO A 77 1.06 15.22 -3.23
N LEU A 78 0.79 15.99 -4.28
CA LEU A 78 1.40 17.29 -4.54
C LEU A 78 0.53 18.45 -4.05
N GLU A 79 -0.78 18.35 -4.27
CA GLU A 79 -1.73 19.42 -4.01
C GLU A 79 -3.08 18.83 -3.61
N ILE A 80 -3.73 19.39 -2.59
CA ILE A 80 -5.09 19.05 -2.17
C ILE A 80 -5.93 20.33 -2.17
N THR A 81 -6.83 20.45 -3.14
CA THR A 81 -7.71 21.61 -3.30
C THR A 81 -9.12 21.25 -2.83
N PRO A 82 -9.63 21.85 -1.74
CA PRO A 82 -11.04 21.68 -1.36
C PRO A 82 -11.91 22.39 -2.39
N LEU A 83 -12.85 21.66 -2.99
CA LEU A 83 -13.90 22.19 -3.84
C LEU A 83 -15.13 22.27 -2.94
N GLY A 84 -15.47 23.49 -2.48
CA GLY A 84 -16.51 23.71 -1.47
C GLY A 84 -17.83 22.98 -1.78
N ALA A 85 -18.60 22.67 -0.75
CA ALA A 85 -20.04 22.51 -0.91
C ALA A 85 -20.58 23.84 -1.48
N GLY A 86 -21.31 23.82 -2.60
CA GLY A 86 -21.80 25.01 -3.30
C GLY A 86 -22.35 26.13 -2.39
N LEU A 87 -22.28 27.38 -2.90
CA LEU A 87 -22.68 28.66 -2.30
C LEU A 87 -23.30 28.57 -0.88
N GLY A 88 -22.45 28.64 0.16
CA GLY A 88 -22.94 28.78 1.54
C GLY A 88 -21.95 28.40 2.66
N MET A 89 -20.87 27.66 2.37
CA MET A 89 -19.93 27.22 3.41
C MET A 89 -18.55 27.87 3.22
N LYS A 90 -18.05 28.56 4.27
CA LYS A 90 -16.67 29.06 4.28
C LYS A 90 -15.70 27.89 4.06
N PRO A 91 -14.79 27.95 3.09
CA PRO A 91 -13.94 26.81 2.78
C PRO A 91 -13.02 26.53 3.96
N ALA A 92 -12.82 25.25 4.29
CA ALA A 92 -11.73 24.79 5.14
C ALA A 92 -10.33 24.98 4.48
N ALA A 93 -10.18 26.04 3.67
CA ALA A 93 -9.01 26.33 2.85
C ALA A 93 -7.79 26.75 3.68
N LEU A 94 -7.99 27.31 4.88
CA LEU A 94 -6.92 27.89 5.70
C LEU A 94 -5.98 26.86 6.35
N LEU A 95 -6.32 25.57 6.34
CA LEU A 95 -5.47 24.50 6.91
C LEU A 95 -4.91 23.51 5.88
N LEU A 96 -5.28 23.64 4.60
CA LEU A 96 -4.94 22.67 3.55
C LEU A 96 -3.95 23.19 2.50
N THR A 97 -3.64 24.49 2.53
CA THR A 97 -2.78 25.17 1.54
C THR A 97 -1.66 25.96 2.21
N ALA A 98 -0.89 25.35 3.11
CA ALA A 98 0.31 25.98 3.65
C ALA A 98 1.48 25.82 2.66
N ARG A 99 1.65 26.78 1.74
CA ARG A 99 2.96 27.04 1.12
C ARG A 99 3.91 27.55 2.22
N PRO A 100 5.21 27.17 2.21
CA PRO A 100 6.16 27.68 3.19
C PRO A 100 6.29 29.20 3.05
N ARG A 101 6.05 29.93 4.14
CA ARG A 101 6.41 31.34 4.25
C ARG A 101 7.89 31.42 4.59
N SER A 102 8.67 32.10 3.75
CA SER A 102 10.05 32.48 4.08
C SER A 102 10.01 33.44 5.28
N ARG A 103 10.53 33.00 6.42
CA ARG A 103 10.84 33.91 7.53
C ARG A 103 12.17 34.57 7.23
N SER A 104 12.14 35.86 6.92
CA SER A 104 13.32 36.71 6.99
C SER A 104 13.68 36.91 8.45
N SER A 105 14.83 36.42 8.87
CA SER A 105 15.52 36.90 10.07
C SER A 105 16.97 37.18 9.71
N SER A 106 17.32 38.46 9.83
CA SER A 106 18.64 39.03 9.73
C SER A 106 19.61 38.53 10.81
N ASN A 107 20.89 38.51 10.43
CA ASN A 107 22.14 38.40 11.20
C ASN A 107 22.77 37.02 11.44
N GLY A 108 24.03 36.88 10.97
CA GLY A 108 25.10 36.11 11.62
C GLY A 108 25.73 35.01 10.76
N GLU A 109 27.03 35.07 10.51
CA GLU A 109 27.78 34.37 9.46
C GLU A 109 28.15 32.88 9.72
N ARG A 110 28.13 32.12 8.60
CA ARG A 110 29.03 31.02 8.12
C ARG A 110 29.31 29.77 8.97
N SER A 111 28.82 28.61 8.52
CA SER A 111 29.52 27.63 7.64
C SER A 111 28.91 26.21 7.75
N GLY A 112 28.78 25.50 6.62
CA GLY A 112 28.45 24.07 6.57
C GLY A 112 27.07 23.74 5.98
N ASP A 113 27.09 23.23 4.75
CA ASP A 113 25.96 22.91 3.85
C ASP A 113 25.02 21.81 4.40
N PRO A 114 23.68 21.99 4.41
CA PRO A 114 22.74 20.87 4.49
C PRO A 114 21.85 20.80 3.25
N ALA A 115 21.85 19.61 2.63
CA ALA A 115 20.88 19.20 1.63
C ALA A 115 19.43 19.35 2.15
N GLU A 116 18.76 20.42 1.75
CA GLU A 116 17.32 20.61 1.98
C GLU A 116 16.53 19.70 1.05
N ASN A 117 16.19 18.52 1.57
CA ASN A 117 15.03 17.78 1.12
C ASN A 117 13.78 18.63 1.37
N ALA A 118 13.06 18.99 0.31
CA ALA A 118 11.75 19.62 0.37
C ALA A 118 10.73 18.66 1.03
N ALA A 119 10.73 18.61 2.36
CA ALA A 119 9.76 17.89 3.15
C ALA A 119 8.48 18.73 3.25
N VAL A 120 7.37 18.20 2.73
CA VAL A 120 6.02 18.73 2.96
C VAL A 120 5.74 18.68 4.47
N PRO A 121 5.19 19.73 5.10
CA PRO A 121 5.00 19.79 6.55
C PRO A 121 4.20 18.59 7.09
N PHE A 122 4.78 17.94 8.09
CA PHE A 122 4.25 16.78 8.79
C PHE A 122 2.87 17.08 9.41
N LEU A 123 1.84 16.38 8.93
CA LEU A 123 0.52 16.35 9.52
C LEU A 123 0.35 15.07 10.34
N ALA A 124 -0.09 15.19 11.59
CA ALA A 124 -0.28 14.12 12.56
C ALA A 124 -0.93 12.83 11.97
N ARG A 125 -0.59 11.67 12.54
CA ARG A 125 -1.18 10.36 12.17
C ARG A 125 -2.71 10.49 12.09
N GLY A 126 -3.29 10.10 10.96
CA GLY A 126 -4.75 10.14 10.74
C GLY A 126 -5.34 11.49 10.33
N SER A 127 -4.51 12.50 10.03
CA SER A 127 -4.97 13.77 9.47
C SER A 127 -5.77 13.58 8.17
N LEU A 128 -6.69 14.51 7.89
CA LEU A 128 -7.49 14.49 6.67
C LEU A 128 -6.63 14.49 5.39
N PRO A 129 -5.59 15.35 5.26
CA PRO A 129 -4.76 15.38 4.06
C PRO A 129 -4.02 14.08 3.80
N LYS A 130 -3.46 13.45 4.85
CA LYS A 130 -2.79 12.16 4.71
C LYS A 130 -3.76 11.09 4.21
N ARG A 131 -4.99 11.06 4.73
CA ARG A 131 -6.01 10.10 4.28
C ARG A 131 -6.42 10.32 2.83
N LEU A 132 -6.70 11.56 2.44
CA LEU A 132 -7.08 11.90 1.06
C LEU A 132 -5.93 11.61 0.08
N GLY A 133 -4.70 12.00 0.44
CA GLY A 133 -3.51 11.76 -0.35
C GLY A 133 -3.22 10.27 -0.54
N SER A 134 -3.26 9.47 0.53
CA SER A 134 -3.10 8.01 0.42
C SER A 134 -4.21 7.36 -0.40
N LEU A 135 -5.47 7.82 -0.27
CA LEU A 135 -6.58 7.30 -1.08
C LEU A 135 -6.39 7.63 -2.56
N ALA A 136 -5.98 8.85 -2.90
CA ALA A 136 -5.72 9.27 -4.27
C ALA A 136 -4.57 8.48 -4.90
N ALA A 137 -3.44 8.33 -4.19
CA ALA A 137 -2.30 7.54 -4.66
C ALA A 137 -2.67 6.07 -4.91
N LYS A 138 -3.43 5.46 -3.99
CA LYS A 138 -3.93 4.07 -4.15
C LYS A 138 -4.88 3.94 -5.34
N ALA A 139 -5.78 4.90 -5.53
CA ALA A 139 -6.72 4.89 -6.64
C ALA A 139 -6.03 4.97 -8.00
N LEU A 140 -5.03 5.85 -8.14
CA LEU A 140 -4.21 5.94 -9.34
C LEU A 140 -3.42 4.65 -9.59
N TYR A 141 -2.69 4.17 -8.57
CA TYR A 141 -1.88 2.96 -8.68
C TYR A 141 -2.69 1.75 -9.12
N CYS A 142 -3.88 1.57 -8.52
CA CYS A 142 -4.84 0.52 -8.82
C CYS A 142 -5.23 0.47 -10.31
N LEU A 143 -5.29 1.63 -10.97
CA LEU A 143 -5.63 1.75 -12.39
C LEU A 143 -4.41 1.85 -13.33
N GLY A 144 -3.21 1.54 -12.84
CA GLY A 144 -1.99 1.60 -13.68
C GLY A 144 -1.36 2.99 -13.78
N LEU A 145 -1.88 3.98 -13.06
CA LEU A 145 -1.37 5.35 -13.10
C LEU A 145 -0.39 5.60 -11.95
N ASP A 146 0.70 6.30 -12.24
CA ASP A 146 1.72 6.67 -11.26
C ASP A 146 1.52 8.12 -10.80
N SER A 147 0.85 8.91 -11.64
CA SER A 147 0.53 10.33 -11.48
C SER A 147 -0.85 10.64 -12.06
N GLY A 148 -1.51 11.67 -11.56
CA GLY A 148 -2.81 12.12 -12.04
C GLY A 148 -3.58 12.95 -11.03
N GLU A 149 -4.78 13.34 -11.43
CA GLU A 149 -5.75 14.02 -10.57
C GLU A 149 -6.85 13.05 -10.14
N VAL A 150 -7.24 13.14 -8.87
CA VAL A 150 -8.34 12.36 -8.30
C VAL A 150 -9.34 13.30 -7.65
N LEU A 151 -10.60 13.18 -8.02
CA LEU A 151 -11.72 13.83 -7.36
C LEU A 151 -12.28 12.89 -6.29
N ILE A 152 -12.31 13.35 -5.04
CA ILE A 152 -12.78 12.58 -3.89
C ILE A 152 -13.90 13.36 -3.20
N ALA A 153 -15.04 12.71 -2.98
CA ALA A 153 -16.16 13.26 -2.23
C ALA A 153 -16.24 12.67 -0.81
N ALA A 154 -16.50 13.53 0.18
CA ALA A 154 -16.84 13.09 1.52
C ALA A 154 -18.26 12.47 1.55
N ARG A 155 -18.42 11.34 2.24
CA ARG A 155 -19.69 10.61 2.40
C ARG A 155 -20.23 10.61 3.84
N GLY A 156 -19.66 11.42 4.73
CA GLY A 156 -19.97 11.40 6.17
C GLY A 156 -19.14 10.37 6.94
N GLU A 157 -19.09 10.46 8.27
CA GLU A 157 -18.42 9.46 9.15
C GLU A 157 -16.97 9.11 8.75
N ARG A 158 -16.22 10.09 8.21
CA ARG A 158 -14.84 9.89 7.69
C ARG A 158 -14.74 8.88 6.52
N ARG A 159 -15.84 8.62 5.81
CA ARG A 159 -15.87 7.87 4.55
C ARG A 159 -15.70 8.79 3.35
N TYR A 160 -14.99 8.30 2.34
CA TYR A 160 -14.64 9.03 1.14
C TYR A 160 -14.81 8.12 -0.07
N ALA A 161 -15.33 8.68 -1.16
CA ALA A 161 -15.50 7.97 -2.41
C ALA A 161 -14.78 8.69 -3.55
N VAL A 162 -14.16 7.92 -4.43
CA VAL A 162 -13.56 8.43 -5.67
C VAL A 162 -14.66 8.65 -6.71
N GLU A 163 -14.78 9.88 -7.22
CA GLU A 163 -15.78 10.26 -8.24
C GLU A 163 -15.15 10.41 -9.63
N GLU A 164 -13.86 10.76 -9.71
CA GLU A 164 -13.19 10.98 -10.99
C GLU A 164 -11.69 10.71 -10.88
N ILE A 165 -11.09 10.17 -11.93
CA ILE A 165 -9.64 9.99 -12.07
C ILE A 165 -9.23 10.47 -13.46
N LYS A 166 -8.27 11.39 -13.51
CA LYS A 166 -7.71 11.94 -14.75
C LYS A 166 -6.20 11.74 -14.78
N PRO A 167 -5.64 11.08 -15.81
CA PRO A 167 -4.20 11.15 -16.07
C PRO A 167 -3.75 12.61 -16.26
N PRO A 168 -2.47 12.94 -16.01
CA PRO A 168 -1.93 14.25 -16.31
C PRO A 168 -1.96 14.47 -17.82
N GLU A 169 -2.64 15.51 -18.28
CA GLU A 169 -2.63 15.93 -19.67
C GLU A 169 -1.49 16.93 -19.90
N ALA A 170 -0.79 16.78 -21.02
CA ALA A 170 0.18 17.79 -21.43
C ALA A 170 -0.57 19.07 -21.81
N GLY A 171 -0.13 20.22 -21.29
CA GLY A 171 -0.75 21.50 -21.61
C GLY A 171 -0.53 21.91 -23.06
N SER A 172 -1.20 23.00 -23.49
CA SER A 172 -1.02 23.60 -24.81
C SER A 172 0.47 23.83 -25.09
N GLY A 173 1.04 23.10 -26.07
CA GLY A 173 2.48 23.07 -26.36
C GLY A 173 3.23 21.82 -25.89
N GLY A 174 2.51 20.77 -25.44
CA GLY A 174 3.10 19.46 -25.09
C GLY A 174 3.90 19.44 -23.78
N ARG A 175 3.87 20.53 -23.00
CA ARG A 175 4.63 20.63 -21.74
C ARG A 175 3.79 20.17 -20.56
N ILE A 176 4.39 19.35 -19.69
CA ILE A 176 3.80 18.94 -18.42
C ILE A 176 3.52 20.18 -17.54
N PRO A 177 2.30 20.38 -17.02
CA PRO A 177 1.96 21.53 -16.20
C PRO A 177 2.57 21.46 -14.78
N GLU A 178 2.62 22.60 -14.07
CA GLU A 178 2.90 22.58 -12.62
C GLU A 178 1.68 22.03 -11.84
N PRO A 179 1.88 21.36 -10.70
CA PRO A 179 3.15 21.09 -10.01
C PRO A 179 3.92 19.85 -10.52
N TYR A 180 3.42 19.14 -11.53
CA TYR A 180 4.01 17.88 -12.01
C TYR A 180 5.43 18.06 -12.56
N ARG A 181 5.69 19.15 -13.29
CA ARG A 181 7.03 19.42 -13.86
C ARG A 181 8.10 19.54 -12.78
N SER A 182 7.84 20.33 -11.74
CA SER A 182 8.79 20.49 -10.62
C SER A 182 9.00 19.18 -9.88
N ALA A 183 7.93 18.40 -9.66
CA ALA A 183 7.99 17.11 -8.99
C ALA A 183 8.80 16.07 -9.79
N GLU A 184 8.58 15.98 -11.10
CA GLU A 184 9.33 15.11 -12.02
C GLU A 184 10.82 15.47 -12.02
N ALA A 185 11.15 16.76 -12.05
CA ALA A 185 12.55 17.21 -11.97
C ALA A 185 13.20 16.84 -10.63
N ALA A 186 12.46 16.92 -9.52
CA ALA A 186 12.94 16.51 -8.20
C ALA A 186 13.14 14.99 -8.11
N LEU A 187 12.21 14.20 -8.65
CA LEU A 187 12.32 12.75 -8.72
C LEU A 187 13.54 12.32 -9.53
N ARG A 188 13.74 12.91 -10.72
CA ARG A 188 14.90 12.63 -11.55
C ARG A 188 16.22 12.92 -10.84
N ARG A 189 16.34 14.07 -10.15
CA ARG A 189 17.53 14.37 -9.31
C ARG A 189 17.72 13.37 -8.16
N ALA A 190 16.64 12.84 -7.60
CA ALA A 190 16.75 11.81 -6.56
C ALA A 190 17.30 10.50 -7.14
N LEU A 191 16.78 10.07 -8.29
CA LEU A 191 17.22 8.87 -8.99
C LEU A 191 18.66 8.97 -9.52
N GLU A 192 19.07 10.12 -10.04
CA GLU A 192 20.45 10.38 -10.50
C GLU A 192 21.49 10.28 -9.36
N ARG A 193 21.06 10.42 -8.10
CA ARG A 193 21.94 10.25 -6.93
C ARG A 193 22.05 8.80 -6.46
N GLU A 194 21.21 7.90 -6.96
CA GLU A 194 21.30 6.49 -6.59
C GLU A 194 22.44 5.80 -7.33
N ARG A 195 23.17 4.96 -6.59
CA ARG A 195 24.23 4.13 -7.16
C ARG A 195 23.64 2.82 -7.68
N PRO A 196 24.04 2.33 -8.87
CA PRO A 196 23.60 1.05 -9.39
C PRO A 196 23.79 -0.09 -8.37
N GLY A 197 22.80 -0.97 -8.25
CA GLY A 197 22.79 -2.06 -7.27
C GLY A 197 22.49 -1.64 -5.83
N ARG A 198 22.42 -0.33 -5.55
CA ARG A 198 22.06 0.25 -4.24
C ARG A 198 22.91 -0.32 -3.09
N PRO A 199 24.25 -0.15 -3.10
CA PRO A 199 25.13 -0.66 -2.05
C PRO A 199 24.84 -0.06 -0.66
N ASP A 200 24.19 1.12 -0.62
CA ASP A 200 23.79 1.81 0.61
C ASP A 200 22.37 1.43 1.07
N LEU A 201 21.74 0.42 0.43
CA LEU A 201 20.43 -0.11 0.80
C LEU A 201 20.47 -0.65 2.22
N VAL A 202 19.55 -0.19 3.06
CA VAL A 202 19.33 -0.74 4.39
C VAL A 202 17.92 -1.25 4.48
N MET A 203 17.79 -2.49 4.95
CA MET A 203 16.51 -3.15 5.15
C MET A 203 16.16 -3.27 6.63
N GLY A 204 14.88 -3.03 6.92
CA GLY A 204 14.22 -3.35 8.19
C GLY A 204 13.01 -4.23 7.94
N MET A 205 12.38 -4.71 9.01
CA MET A 205 11.12 -5.44 8.94
C MET A 205 10.39 -5.38 10.27
N ASP A 206 9.10 -5.68 10.23
CA ASP A 206 8.23 -5.76 11.38
C ASP A 206 7.16 -6.86 11.20
N PRO A 207 7.54 -8.14 11.06
CA PRO A 207 6.56 -9.20 10.88
C PRO A 207 5.79 -9.53 12.16
N GLU A 208 4.53 -9.88 11.97
CA GLU A 208 3.53 -10.01 13.02
C GLU A 208 3.17 -11.47 13.33
N PHE A 209 2.71 -11.75 14.56
CA PHE A 209 2.14 -13.04 14.96
C PHE A 209 1.07 -12.89 16.06
N LEU A 210 0.20 -13.87 16.19
CA LEU A 210 -0.79 -13.97 17.27
C LEU A 210 -0.35 -14.94 18.36
N LEU A 211 -0.77 -14.66 19.59
CA LEU A 211 -0.72 -15.61 20.70
C LEU A 211 -2.09 -16.28 20.84
N LEU A 212 -2.15 -17.60 20.66
CA LEU A 212 -3.35 -18.39 20.91
C LEU A 212 -3.13 -19.35 22.08
N ARG A 213 -4.10 -19.41 23.00
CA ARG A 213 -4.11 -20.42 24.06
C ARG A 213 -4.41 -21.78 23.45
N ALA A 214 -3.45 -22.71 23.51
CA ALA A 214 -3.53 -24.00 22.81
C ALA A 214 -4.78 -24.81 23.19
N SER A 215 -5.19 -24.78 24.46
CA SER A 215 -6.35 -25.54 24.96
C SER A 215 -7.71 -25.01 24.52
N THR A 216 -7.81 -23.74 24.11
CA THR A 216 -9.12 -23.09 23.82
C THR A 216 -9.19 -22.43 22.45
N GLY A 217 -8.06 -22.25 21.76
CA GLY A 217 -7.98 -21.48 20.51
C GLY A 217 -8.24 -19.98 20.67
N ARG A 218 -8.41 -19.46 21.91
CA ARG A 218 -8.69 -18.05 22.15
C ARG A 218 -7.43 -17.18 21.99
N VAL A 219 -7.62 -16.01 21.39
CA VAL A 219 -6.57 -14.98 21.29
C VAL A 219 -6.24 -14.46 22.68
N VAL A 220 -4.95 -14.44 22.99
CA VAL A 220 -4.40 -13.79 24.18
C VAL A 220 -3.71 -12.51 23.74
N PRO A 221 -4.05 -11.34 24.31
CA PRO A 221 -3.42 -10.10 23.89
C PRO A 221 -1.90 -10.12 24.10
N ALA A 222 -1.14 -9.77 23.06
CA ALA A 222 0.32 -9.69 23.11
C ALA A 222 0.83 -8.70 24.17
N SER A 223 0.09 -7.60 24.40
CA SER A 223 0.34 -6.60 25.45
C SER A 223 0.41 -7.14 26.87
N ARG A 224 -0.06 -8.37 27.13
CA ARG A 224 0.13 -9.03 28.43
C ARG A 224 1.57 -9.46 28.70
N TYR A 225 2.38 -9.59 27.64
CA TYR A 225 3.74 -10.13 27.72
C TYR A 225 4.78 -9.22 27.07
N LEU A 226 4.38 -8.49 26.02
CA LEU A 226 5.27 -7.64 25.23
C LEU A 226 4.97 -6.16 25.45
N PRO A 227 5.99 -5.30 25.53
CA PRO A 227 5.81 -3.85 25.58
C PRO A 227 5.21 -3.31 24.27
N ALA A 228 4.77 -2.05 24.26
CA ALA A 228 4.27 -1.40 23.05
C ALA A 228 5.38 -1.18 22.01
N ASP A 229 6.59 -0.86 22.46
CA ASP A 229 7.76 -0.58 21.64
C ASP A 229 8.84 -1.67 21.76
N GLY A 230 10.03 -1.41 21.24
CA GLY A 230 11.17 -2.34 21.31
C GLY A 230 11.21 -3.40 20.21
N VAL A 231 12.26 -4.23 20.28
CA VAL A 231 12.60 -5.27 19.29
C VAL A 231 11.57 -6.40 19.24
N ALA A 232 10.90 -6.67 20.35
CA ALA A 232 9.74 -7.54 20.43
C ALA A 232 8.66 -6.77 21.18
N GLY A 233 7.63 -6.36 20.45
CA GLY A 233 6.57 -5.51 20.99
C GLY A 233 5.19 -5.99 20.57
N CYS A 234 4.19 -5.15 20.80
CA CYS A 234 2.83 -5.35 20.34
C CYS A 234 2.33 -4.17 19.50
N ASP A 235 1.34 -4.44 18.64
CA ASP A 235 0.63 -3.41 17.88
C ASP A 235 -0.89 -3.58 17.99
N ALA A 236 -1.61 -2.53 17.61
CA ALA A 236 -3.05 -2.48 17.59
C ALA A 236 -3.59 -3.53 16.61
N GLY A 237 -4.65 -4.22 17.04
CA GLY A 237 -5.32 -5.21 16.21
C GLY A 237 -6.34 -4.59 15.25
N PRO A 238 -7.06 -5.42 14.48
CA PRO A 238 -8.13 -4.97 13.62
C PRO A 238 -9.22 -4.17 14.39
N PRO A 239 -10.00 -3.34 13.69
CA PRO A 239 -11.09 -2.56 14.29
C PRO A 239 -12.03 -3.43 15.14
N GLY A 240 -12.35 -2.97 16.36
CA GLY A 240 -13.20 -3.71 17.31
C GLY A 240 -12.43 -4.31 18.50
N THR A 241 -11.10 -4.33 18.47
CA THR A 241 -10.24 -4.86 19.55
C THR A 241 -10.10 -3.96 20.79
N ARG A 242 -10.88 -2.86 20.88
CA ARG A 242 -10.95 -1.90 22.02
C ARG A 242 -9.60 -1.60 22.69
N GLY A 243 -8.53 -1.38 21.91
CA GLY A 243 -7.23 -0.97 22.45
C GLY A 243 -6.42 -2.07 23.14
N ALA A 244 -6.74 -3.35 22.95
CA ALA A 244 -6.04 -4.44 23.64
C ALA A 244 -4.65 -4.82 23.09
N PHE A 245 -4.11 -4.10 22.08
CA PHE A 245 -2.85 -4.43 21.38
C PHE A 245 -2.57 -5.95 21.25
N PRO A 246 -3.47 -6.68 20.55
CA PRO A 246 -3.47 -8.13 20.52
C PRO A 246 -2.39 -8.78 19.65
N VAL A 247 -1.78 -8.04 18.73
CA VAL A 247 -0.80 -8.57 17.76
C VAL A 247 0.60 -8.38 18.30
N ALA A 248 1.43 -9.42 18.26
CA ALA A 248 2.86 -9.34 18.56
C ALA A 248 3.62 -8.99 17.28
N GLU A 249 4.64 -8.15 17.39
CA GLU A 249 5.43 -7.66 16.25
C GLU A 249 6.93 -7.73 16.59
N LEU A 250 7.72 -8.30 15.67
CA LEU A 250 9.18 -8.39 15.82
C LEU A 250 9.84 -7.29 15.01
N ARG A 251 10.57 -6.37 15.64
CA ARG A 251 11.21 -5.20 15.02
C ARG A 251 12.74 -5.32 15.11
N PRO A 252 13.37 -6.27 14.39
CA PRO A 252 14.82 -6.45 14.42
C PRO A 252 15.57 -5.20 13.98
N ARG A 253 16.81 -5.05 14.45
CA ARG A 253 17.66 -3.92 14.05
C ARG A 253 17.92 -3.95 12.54
N PRO A 254 17.76 -2.83 11.81
CA PRO A 254 18.01 -2.77 10.36
C PRO A 254 19.44 -3.16 9.97
N ARG A 255 19.59 -3.73 8.77
CA ARG A 255 20.88 -4.18 8.20
C ARG A 255 20.86 -4.01 6.69
N GLY A 256 22.04 -3.77 6.08
CA GLY A 256 22.17 -3.80 4.61
C GLY A 256 22.08 -5.21 4.06
N GLU A 257 22.77 -6.16 4.70
CA GLU A 257 22.81 -7.55 4.25
C GLU A 257 21.60 -8.39 4.74
N PRO A 258 20.86 -9.09 3.84
CA PRO A 258 19.73 -9.94 4.19
C PRO A 258 20.05 -11.00 5.25
N ARG A 259 21.22 -11.63 5.16
CA ARG A 259 21.68 -12.64 6.13
C ARG A 259 21.82 -12.05 7.54
N ALA A 260 22.36 -10.84 7.63
CA ALA A 260 22.51 -10.15 8.91
C ALA A 260 21.15 -9.74 9.48
N LEU A 261 20.22 -9.30 8.63
CA LEU A 261 18.86 -8.95 9.03
C LEU A 261 18.09 -10.16 9.59
N LEU A 262 18.19 -11.32 8.93
CA LEU A 262 17.59 -12.57 9.40
C LEU A 262 18.20 -13.05 10.73
N ALA A 263 19.49 -12.82 10.95
CA ALA A 263 20.11 -13.08 12.26
C ALA A 263 19.53 -12.16 13.36
N GLN A 264 19.27 -10.90 13.05
CA GLN A 264 18.58 -9.99 13.97
C GLN A 264 17.13 -10.42 14.22
N LEU A 265 16.42 -10.90 13.20
CA LEU A 265 15.07 -11.46 13.35
C LEU A 265 15.04 -12.64 14.31
N ARG A 266 15.98 -13.58 14.20
CA ARG A 266 16.12 -14.69 15.17
C ARG A 266 16.40 -14.20 16.58
N SER A 267 17.24 -13.17 16.73
CA SER A 267 17.47 -12.55 18.04
C SER A 267 16.20 -11.92 18.62
N ALA A 268 15.40 -11.26 17.78
CA ALA A 268 14.12 -10.67 18.17
C ALA A 268 13.11 -11.75 18.61
N ALA A 269 13.01 -12.84 17.85
CA ALA A 269 12.15 -13.98 18.21
C ALA A 269 12.57 -14.60 19.55
N ARG A 270 13.88 -14.80 19.79
CA ARG A 270 14.38 -15.30 21.09
C ARG A 270 14.09 -14.34 22.24
N GLN A 271 14.12 -13.03 22.00
CA GLN A 271 13.74 -12.05 23.00
C GLN A 271 12.23 -12.14 23.33
N ALA A 272 11.38 -12.23 22.30
CA ALA A 272 9.95 -12.46 22.48
C ALA A 272 9.67 -13.77 23.24
N ASP A 273 10.42 -14.85 22.96
CA ASP A 273 10.26 -16.15 23.63
C ASP A 273 10.54 -16.09 25.14
N ARG A 274 11.55 -15.32 25.55
CA ARG A 274 11.88 -15.10 26.96
C ARG A 274 10.79 -14.29 27.68
N LEU A 275 10.26 -13.26 27.00
CA LEU A 275 9.20 -12.40 27.56
C LEU A 275 7.86 -13.15 27.66
N ILE A 276 7.53 -13.98 26.67
CA ILE A 276 6.32 -14.81 26.64
C ILE A 276 6.61 -16.13 27.34
N ALA A 277 6.83 -16.09 28.66
CA ALA A 277 7.20 -17.27 29.45
C ALA A 277 6.12 -18.38 29.42
N ASP A 278 4.84 -18.04 29.22
CA ASP A 278 3.73 -18.99 29.16
C ASP A 278 3.87 -19.95 27.96
N ARG A 279 4.13 -21.22 28.26
CA ARG A 279 4.31 -22.30 27.26
C ARG A 279 2.99 -22.95 26.82
N SER A 280 1.86 -22.57 27.42
CA SER A 280 0.53 -22.97 26.93
C SER A 280 0.05 -22.14 25.73
N LEU A 281 0.83 -21.13 25.34
CA LEU A 281 0.56 -20.26 24.20
C LEU A 281 1.32 -20.74 22.96
N SER A 282 0.58 -20.86 21.87
CA SER A 282 1.11 -21.09 20.53
C SER A 282 1.26 -19.77 19.77
N TRP A 283 2.31 -19.67 18.97
CA TRP A 283 2.53 -18.53 18.08
C TRP A 283 1.97 -18.87 16.70
N ARG A 284 1.05 -18.05 16.19
CA ARG A 284 0.46 -18.22 14.86
C ARG A 284 0.87 -17.07 13.94
N ALA A 285 1.36 -17.40 12.76
CA ALA A 285 1.75 -16.45 11.72
C ALA A 285 1.07 -16.81 10.39
N GLY A 286 1.32 -16.01 9.35
CA GLY A 286 0.72 -16.17 8.03
C GLY A 286 -0.09 -14.96 7.60
N GLY A 287 -1.04 -15.16 6.68
CA GLY A 287 -1.89 -14.10 6.17
C GLY A 287 -3.11 -13.83 7.04
N MET A 288 -3.82 -14.87 7.50
CA MET A 288 -4.98 -14.74 8.38
C MET A 288 -5.19 -16.01 9.23
N PRO A 289 -4.30 -16.29 10.22
CA PRO A 289 -4.35 -17.54 10.99
C PRO A 289 -5.65 -17.74 11.76
N LEU A 290 -6.35 -16.65 12.09
CA LEU A 290 -7.70 -16.65 12.63
C LEU A 290 -8.58 -15.72 11.79
N ARG A 291 -9.82 -16.13 11.49
CA ARG A 291 -10.74 -15.33 10.68
C ARG A 291 -10.90 -13.92 11.26
N GLY A 292 -10.68 -12.91 10.41
CA GLY A 292 -10.74 -11.49 10.80
C GLY A 292 -9.43 -10.93 11.39
N TRP A 293 -8.42 -11.78 11.60
CA TRP A 293 -7.10 -11.40 12.12
C TRP A 293 -6.04 -11.52 11.03
N ALA A 294 -6.05 -10.55 10.11
CA ALA A 294 -5.00 -10.44 9.12
C ALA A 294 -3.67 -10.05 9.78
N LEU A 295 -2.58 -10.67 9.33
CA LEU A 295 -1.23 -10.39 9.83
C LEU A 295 -0.29 -9.97 8.70
N GLY A 296 0.64 -9.12 9.07
CA GLY A 296 1.62 -8.49 8.20
C GLY A 296 3.03 -9.01 8.30
N GLY A 297 3.73 -8.96 7.17
CA GLY A 297 5.18 -9.08 7.10
C GLY A 297 5.73 -7.85 6.41
N HIS A 298 5.73 -6.68 7.06
CA HIS A 298 6.18 -5.48 6.37
C HIS A 298 7.70 -5.42 6.28
N LEU A 299 8.18 -4.90 5.15
CA LEU A 299 9.60 -4.73 4.85
C LEU A 299 9.88 -3.24 4.68
N HIS A 300 10.95 -2.76 5.29
CA HIS A 300 11.33 -1.36 5.29
C HIS A 300 12.61 -1.19 4.48
N PHE A 301 12.68 -0.14 3.67
CA PHE A 301 13.80 0.13 2.79
C PHE A 301 14.23 1.60 2.92
N SER A 302 15.51 1.84 3.14
CA SER A 302 16.16 3.15 3.04
C SER A 302 17.39 3.07 2.14
N GLY A 303 17.91 4.21 1.68
CA GLY A 303 18.94 4.23 0.63
C GLY A 303 18.39 3.99 -0.78
N VAL A 304 17.06 4.04 -0.95
CA VAL A 304 16.36 3.91 -2.23
C VAL A 304 15.15 4.85 -2.30
N THR A 305 14.93 5.45 -3.46
CA THR A 305 13.76 6.29 -3.76
C THR A 305 12.58 5.40 -4.12
N LEU A 306 11.46 5.58 -3.42
CA LEU A 306 10.22 4.90 -3.80
C LEU A 306 9.71 5.43 -5.15
N THR A 307 9.53 4.53 -6.10
CA THR A 307 8.90 4.82 -7.38
C THR A 307 7.73 3.87 -7.64
N ALA A 308 6.78 4.28 -8.47
CA ALA A 308 5.70 3.39 -8.88
C ALA A 308 6.22 2.14 -9.62
N PRO A 309 7.23 2.22 -10.53
CA PRO A 309 7.88 1.03 -11.09
C PRO A 309 8.47 0.09 -10.03
N LEU A 310 9.19 0.60 -9.02
CA LEU A 310 9.71 -0.21 -7.92
C LEU A 310 8.58 -0.91 -7.16
N LEU A 311 7.49 -0.19 -6.86
CA LEU A 311 6.35 -0.77 -6.16
C LEU A 311 5.65 -1.86 -6.99
N ARG A 312 5.53 -1.67 -8.31
CA ARG A 312 5.00 -2.70 -9.24
C ARG A 312 5.90 -3.93 -9.32
N ALA A 313 7.22 -3.73 -9.27
CA ALA A 313 8.16 -4.83 -9.21
C ALA A 313 8.00 -5.62 -7.89
N MET A 314 7.86 -4.93 -6.75
CA MET A 314 7.58 -5.60 -5.48
C MET A 314 6.25 -6.37 -5.52
N ASP A 315 5.18 -5.80 -6.08
CA ASP A 315 3.91 -6.50 -6.20
C ASP A 315 3.99 -7.74 -7.13
N SER A 316 4.65 -7.60 -8.28
CA SER A 316 4.71 -8.66 -9.29
C SER A 316 5.69 -9.77 -8.91
N TYR A 317 6.87 -9.43 -8.38
CA TYR A 317 7.96 -10.39 -8.15
C TYR A 317 8.11 -10.81 -6.70
N LEU A 318 7.40 -10.16 -5.76
CA LEU A 318 7.41 -10.55 -4.35
C LEU A 318 5.99 -10.90 -3.85
N ALA A 319 5.01 -10.02 -3.94
CA ALA A 319 3.68 -10.31 -3.41
C ALA A 319 2.96 -11.45 -4.15
N LEU A 320 3.00 -11.48 -5.49
CA LEU A 320 2.41 -12.55 -6.29
C LEU A 320 2.99 -13.94 -5.92
N PRO A 321 4.31 -14.18 -5.94
CA PRO A 321 4.83 -15.49 -5.58
C PRO A 321 4.55 -15.87 -4.12
N ILE A 322 4.58 -14.92 -3.19
CA ILE A 322 4.24 -15.18 -1.79
C ILE A 322 2.74 -15.54 -1.64
N ALA A 323 1.85 -14.93 -2.42
CA ALA A 323 0.43 -15.29 -2.45
C ALA A 323 0.17 -16.72 -2.96
N LEU A 324 1.07 -17.29 -3.77
CA LEU A 324 0.97 -18.71 -4.18
C LEU A 324 1.18 -19.68 -3.01
N LEU A 325 1.91 -19.26 -1.97
CA LEU A 325 2.21 -20.07 -0.78
C LEU A 325 1.19 -19.86 0.36
N GLU A 326 0.42 -18.78 0.32
CA GLU A 326 -0.60 -18.44 1.33
C GLU A 326 -1.60 -19.59 1.59
N ASP A 327 -2.08 -19.75 2.82
CA ASP A 327 -3.21 -20.63 3.10
C ASP A 327 -4.48 -20.11 2.40
N ALA A 328 -5.41 -20.99 2.02
CA ALA A 328 -6.65 -20.59 1.34
C ALA A 328 -7.45 -19.55 2.15
N ARG A 329 -7.36 -19.58 3.48
CA ARG A 329 -7.99 -18.60 4.37
C ARG A 329 -7.44 -17.19 4.18
N ALA A 330 -6.17 -17.04 3.80
CA ALA A 330 -5.52 -15.74 3.68
C ALA A 330 -6.18 -14.84 2.61
N GLY A 331 -6.90 -15.41 1.63
CA GLY A 331 -7.70 -14.63 0.67
C GLY A 331 -8.64 -13.63 1.34
N GLY A 332 -9.19 -13.97 2.51
CA GLY A 332 -10.10 -13.09 3.27
C GLY A 332 -9.44 -11.86 3.90
N ARG A 333 -8.10 -11.75 3.88
CA ARG A 333 -7.39 -10.54 4.32
C ARG A 333 -7.60 -9.39 3.34
N ARG A 334 -7.76 -9.70 2.05
CA ARG A 334 -7.98 -8.72 0.98
C ARG A 334 -9.49 -8.38 0.88
N PRO A 335 -9.86 -7.10 0.66
CA PRO A 335 -8.98 -5.96 0.42
C PRO A 335 -8.64 -5.13 1.67
N ARG A 336 -8.88 -5.62 2.89
CA ARG A 336 -8.61 -4.83 4.12
C ARG A 336 -7.12 -4.78 4.47
N TYR A 337 -6.38 -5.81 4.07
CA TYR A 337 -4.97 -5.99 4.28
C TYR A 337 -4.38 -6.74 3.06
N GLY A 338 -3.09 -6.55 2.77
CA GLY A 338 -2.41 -7.20 1.64
C GLY A 338 -2.85 -6.72 0.25
N VAL A 339 -3.29 -5.46 0.17
CA VAL A 339 -3.67 -4.78 -1.08
C VAL A 339 -2.42 -4.47 -1.89
N LEU A 340 -2.50 -4.62 -3.22
CA LEU A 340 -1.40 -4.25 -4.11
C LEU A 340 -1.07 -2.76 -3.97
N GLY A 341 0.22 -2.44 -3.97
CA GLY A 341 0.72 -1.09 -3.80
C GLY A 341 0.47 -0.50 -2.42
N ASP A 342 0.29 -1.31 -1.37
CA ASP A 342 0.22 -0.78 -0.01
C ASP A 342 1.62 -0.46 0.51
N PHE A 343 1.85 0.82 0.77
CA PHE A 343 3.11 1.32 1.28
C PHE A 343 2.89 2.45 2.30
N ARG A 344 3.95 2.78 3.05
CA ARG A 344 4.01 3.94 3.93
C ARG A 344 5.37 4.61 3.84
N LEU A 345 5.39 5.90 3.52
CA LEU A 345 6.62 6.71 3.62
C LEU A 345 7.02 6.89 5.08
N GLN A 346 8.32 6.79 5.36
CA GLN A 346 8.87 6.95 6.70
C GLN A 346 9.42 8.37 6.91
N PRO A 347 9.22 8.99 8.09
CA PRO A 347 9.68 10.36 8.36
C PRO A 347 11.21 10.54 8.25
N HIS A 348 11.96 9.48 8.54
CA HIS A 348 13.43 9.46 8.50
C HIS A 348 13.98 9.12 7.10
N GLY A 349 13.13 9.12 6.07
CA GLY A 349 13.47 8.69 4.72
C GLY A 349 13.20 7.20 4.48
N GLY A 350 13.07 6.83 3.21
CA GLY A 350 12.69 5.47 2.82
C GLY A 350 11.19 5.18 2.91
N PHE A 351 10.83 3.90 2.77
CA PHE A 351 9.44 3.45 2.76
C PHE A 351 9.30 2.05 3.36
N GLU A 352 8.08 1.76 3.79
CA GLU A 352 7.62 0.44 4.24
C GLU A 352 6.69 -0.14 3.19
N TYR A 353 6.98 -1.36 2.75
CA TYR A 353 6.14 -2.16 1.86
C TYR A 353 5.26 -3.10 2.68
N ARG A 354 3.94 -3.05 2.46
CA ARG A 354 2.93 -3.57 3.41
C ARG A 354 2.01 -4.65 2.84
N THR A 355 2.28 -5.10 1.62
CA THR A 355 1.42 -6.06 0.91
C THR A 355 1.55 -7.49 1.44
N LEU A 356 2.72 -7.88 1.98
CA LEU A 356 3.00 -9.27 2.32
C LEU A 356 2.22 -9.77 3.55
N PRO A 357 1.83 -11.05 3.59
CA PRO A 357 1.42 -11.69 4.83
C PRO A 357 2.62 -11.82 5.77
N SER A 358 2.38 -12.15 7.04
CA SER A 358 3.48 -12.48 7.93
C SER A 358 4.23 -13.70 7.41
N PHE A 359 5.51 -13.50 7.06
CA PHE A 359 6.41 -14.55 6.59
C PHE A 359 7.07 -15.32 7.74
N LEU A 360 6.65 -15.11 9.00
CA LEU A 360 7.11 -15.88 10.17
C LEU A 360 6.62 -17.35 10.19
N VAL A 361 5.85 -17.77 9.19
CA VAL A 361 5.38 -19.16 9.04
C VAL A 361 6.53 -20.18 9.01
N SER A 362 7.71 -19.79 8.52
CA SER A 362 8.94 -20.59 8.66
C SER A 362 10.20 -19.77 8.36
N PRO A 363 11.37 -20.17 8.90
CA PRO A 363 12.65 -19.57 8.55
C PRO A 363 12.97 -19.63 7.04
N VAL A 364 12.56 -20.70 6.34
CA VAL A 364 12.77 -20.84 4.88
C VAL A 364 12.01 -19.77 4.11
N VAL A 365 10.73 -19.55 4.45
CA VAL A 365 9.90 -18.54 3.79
C VAL A 365 10.42 -17.14 4.09
N ALA A 366 10.74 -16.84 5.35
CA ALA A 366 11.31 -15.55 5.74
C ALA A 366 12.64 -15.28 5.03
N ARG A 367 13.54 -16.27 5.00
CA ARG A 367 14.85 -16.16 4.33
C ARG A 367 14.70 -15.87 2.85
N GLY A 368 13.83 -16.61 2.17
CA GLY A 368 13.54 -16.40 0.76
C GLY A 368 12.92 -15.04 0.50
N ALA A 369 11.87 -14.66 1.23
CA ALA A 369 11.16 -13.40 1.04
C ALA A 369 12.06 -12.19 1.26
N VAL A 370 12.87 -12.18 2.33
CA VAL A 370 13.76 -11.05 2.65
C VAL A 370 14.89 -10.92 1.63
N THR A 371 15.50 -12.04 1.23
CA THR A 371 16.60 -12.02 0.25
C THR A 371 16.09 -11.68 -1.15
N LEU A 372 14.92 -12.20 -1.53
CA LEU A 372 14.27 -11.88 -2.79
C LEU A 372 13.87 -10.40 -2.85
N ALA A 373 13.33 -9.84 -1.77
CA ALA A 373 13.01 -8.43 -1.67
C ALA A 373 14.24 -7.54 -1.86
N HIS A 374 15.36 -7.89 -1.22
CA HIS A 374 16.64 -7.19 -1.40
C HIS A 374 17.05 -7.17 -2.88
N LEU A 375 17.09 -8.35 -3.52
CA LEU A 375 17.48 -8.47 -4.92
C LEU A 375 16.56 -7.67 -5.86
N ILE A 376 15.24 -7.73 -5.64
CA ILE A 376 14.26 -6.96 -6.41
C ILE A 376 14.52 -5.47 -6.25
N VAL A 377 14.67 -4.95 -5.02
CA VAL A 377 14.90 -3.51 -4.81
C VAL A 377 16.22 -3.06 -5.42
N SER A 378 17.27 -3.87 -5.33
CA SER A 378 18.58 -3.57 -5.94
C SER A 378 18.56 -3.55 -7.47
N ARG A 379 17.60 -4.23 -8.12
CA ARG A 379 17.58 -4.48 -9.58
C ARG A 379 16.21 -4.28 -10.25
N TYR A 380 15.30 -3.49 -9.66
CA TYR A 380 13.91 -3.43 -10.13
C TYR A 380 13.78 -2.92 -11.57
N GLU A 381 14.77 -2.17 -12.05
CA GLU A 381 14.86 -1.67 -13.42
C GLU A 381 14.94 -2.80 -14.45
N ASP A 382 15.46 -3.97 -14.06
CA ASP A 382 15.60 -5.16 -14.90
C ASP A 382 14.35 -6.08 -14.85
N LEU A 383 13.28 -5.65 -14.17
CA LEU A 383 12.08 -6.45 -13.89
C LEU A 383 10.80 -5.85 -14.54
N PRO A 384 10.70 -5.82 -15.88
CA PRO A 384 9.66 -5.08 -16.59
C PRO A 384 8.28 -5.75 -16.63
N LEU A 385 8.17 -7.06 -16.41
CA LEU A 385 6.88 -7.76 -16.54
C LEU A 385 5.89 -7.34 -15.44
N ARG A 386 4.65 -7.07 -15.86
CA ARG A 386 3.55 -6.61 -15.00
C ARG A 386 2.29 -7.44 -15.19
N PRO A 387 2.29 -8.74 -14.81
CA PRO A 387 1.11 -9.58 -14.98
C PRO A 387 -0.11 -9.02 -14.24
N LEU A 388 0.09 -8.38 -13.08
CA LEU A 388 -0.98 -7.79 -12.27
C LEU A 388 -1.63 -6.54 -12.88
N ASP A 389 -1.09 -6.03 -14.00
CA ASP A 389 -1.77 -4.99 -14.79
C ASP A 389 -2.97 -5.56 -15.55
N ARG A 390 -2.98 -6.86 -15.89
CA ARG A 390 -4.14 -7.52 -16.49
C ARG A 390 -5.27 -7.68 -15.49
N ASP A 391 -6.51 -7.37 -15.90
CA ASP A 391 -7.65 -7.36 -14.98
C ASP A 391 -7.99 -8.75 -14.42
N ASP A 392 -7.81 -9.81 -15.22
CA ASP A 392 -8.06 -11.19 -14.81
C ASP A 392 -7.09 -11.65 -13.71
N LEU A 393 -5.79 -11.35 -13.86
CA LEU A 393 -4.77 -11.68 -12.86
C LEU A 393 -4.88 -10.78 -11.62
N HIS A 394 -5.24 -9.50 -11.80
CA HIS A 394 -5.60 -8.65 -10.68
C HIS A 394 -6.84 -9.21 -9.95
N ALA A 395 -7.86 -9.72 -10.66
CA ALA A 395 -9.00 -10.36 -10.02
C ALA A 395 -8.59 -11.60 -9.22
N ALA A 396 -7.73 -12.44 -9.81
CA ALA A 396 -7.23 -13.65 -9.21
C ALA A 396 -6.45 -13.39 -7.91
N TYR A 397 -5.56 -12.40 -7.89
CA TYR A 397 -4.81 -12.01 -6.70
C TYR A 397 -5.72 -11.68 -5.51
N TYR A 398 -6.75 -10.84 -5.74
CA TYR A 398 -7.66 -10.44 -4.67
C TYR A 398 -8.59 -11.56 -4.22
N ARG A 399 -8.93 -12.51 -5.11
CA ARG A 399 -9.71 -13.71 -4.75
C ARG A 399 -8.88 -14.80 -4.08
N GLY A 400 -7.55 -14.74 -4.18
CA GLY A 400 -6.66 -15.85 -3.79
C GLY A 400 -6.72 -17.03 -4.77
N ASP A 401 -7.08 -16.77 -6.03
CA ASP A 401 -7.19 -17.78 -7.08
C ASP A 401 -5.80 -18.07 -7.67
N LYS A 402 -5.23 -19.21 -7.31
CA LYS A 402 -3.81 -19.52 -7.55
C LYS A 402 -3.47 -20.05 -8.95
N PRO A 403 -4.27 -20.91 -9.61
CA PRO A 403 -3.93 -21.43 -10.94
C PRO A 403 -3.54 -20.36 -11.97
N PRO A 404 -4.31 -19.28 -12.20
CA PRO A 404 -3.90 -18.26 -13.17
C PRO A 404 -2.66 -17.48 -12.73
N LEU A 405 -2.49 -17.23 -11.42
CA LEU A 405 -1.30 -16.56 -10.87
C LEU A 405 -0.04 -17.43 -11.03
N ARG A 406 -0.16 -18.75 -10.89
CA ARG A 406 0.94 -19.69 -11.05
C ARG A 406 1.45 -19.70 -12.48
N ALA A 407 0.53 -19.73 -13.46
CA ALA A 407 0.90 -19.62 -14.87
C ALA A 407 1.61 -18.28 -15.17
N ALA A 408 1.14 -17.19 -14.56
CA ALA A 408 1.77 -15.87 -14.69
C ALA A 408 3.14 -15.76 -13.99
N PHE A 409 3.44 -16.62 -13.01
CA PHE A 409 4.70 -16.59 -12.27
C PHE A 409 5.88 -17.18 -13.05
N GLU A 410 5.65 -18.14 -13.95
CA GLU A 410 6.74 -18.82 -14.67
C GLU A 410 7.68 -17.86 -15.44
N PRO A 411 7.17 -16.88 -16.21
CA PRO A 411 8.03 -15.86 -16.84
C PRO A 411 8.77 -14.96 -15.83
N LEU A 412 8.13 -14.63 -14.70
CA LEU A 412 8.74 -13.79 -13.66
C LEU A 412 9.93 -14.49 -13.00
N LYS A 413 9.77 -15.80 -12.73
CA LYS A 413 10.83 -16.65 -12.17
C LYS A 413 12.05 -16.70 -13.07
N ALA A 414 11.86 -16.77 -14.39
CA ALA A 414 12.95 -16.73 -15.35
C ALA A 414 13.71 -15.38 -15.31
N GLN A 415 12.99 -14.26 -15.22
CA GLN A 415 13.64 -12.94 -15.09
C GLN A 415 14.40 -12.79 -13.77
N LEU A 416 13.83 -13.27 -12.66
CA LEU A 416 14.53 -13.28 -11.35
C LEU A 416 15.86 -14.03 -11.44
N ARG A 417 15.84 -15.25 -11.99
CA ARG A 417 17.05 -16.08 -12.18
C ARG A 417 18.09 -15.43 -13.10
N GLY A 418 17.67 -14.53 -14.00
CA GLY A 418 18.55 -13.79 -14.90
C GLY A 418 19.18 -12.52 -14.32
N LEU A 419 18.80 -12.10 -13.10
CA LEU A 419 19.33 -10.88 -12.49
C LEU A 419 20.80 -11.03 -12.09
N ALA A 420 21.55 -9.93 -12.24
CA ALA A 420 22.87 -9.81 -11.61
C ALA A 420 22.73 -9.94 -10.08
N GLY A 421 23.58 -10.75 -9.46
CA GLY A 421 23.52 -11.07 -8.03
C GLY A 421 22.58 -12.22 -7.66
N TYR A 422 21.83 -12.80 -8.61
CA TYR A 422 20.97 -13.95 -8.32
C TYR A 422 21.78 -15.16 -7.84
N ALA A 423 22.94 -15.44 -8.44
CA ALA A 423 23.79 -16.58 -8.07
C ALA A 423 24.19 -16.55 -6.59
N ASP A 424 24.57 -15.38 -6.07
CA ASP A 424 24.93 -15.18 -4.66
C ASP A 424 23.72 -15.32 -3.73
N ALA A 425 22.53 -14.95 -4.21
CA ALA A 425 21.27 -15.03 -3.48
C ALA A 425 20.56 -16.39 -3.59
N ALA A 426 20.99 -17.26 -4.53
CA ALA A 426 20.25 -18.46 -4.92
C ALA A 426 20.04 -19.45 -3.77
N ASP A 427 21.03 -19.63 -2.89
CA ASP A 427 20.92 -20.51 -1.72
C ASP A 427 19.76 -20.09 -0.78
N ALA A 428 19.46 -18.79 -0.72
CA ALA A 428 18.34 -18.27 0.06
C ALA A 428 17.01 -18.31 -0.70
N ILE A 429 17.02 -18.06 -2.01
CA ILE A 429 15.81 -17.88 -2.84
C ILE A 429 15.28 -19.21 -3.38
N GLU A 430 16.14 -20.10 -3.87
CA GLU A 430 15.72 -21.37 -4.51
C GLU A 430 14.90 -22.29 -3.59
N PRO A 431 15.15 -22.39 -2.27
CA PRO A 431 14.26 -23.13 -1.37
C PRO A 431 12.81 -22.60 -1.38
N LEU A 432 12.63 -21.28 -1.45
CA LEU A 432 11.30 -20.67 -1.55
C LEU A 432 10.66 -20.99 -2.91
N LEU A 433 11.42 -20.86 -4.00
CA LEU A 433 10.92 -21.16 -5.35
C LEU A 433 10.49 -22.61 -5.50
N ARG A 434 11.24 -23.56 -4.95
CA ARG A 434 10.87 -24.99 -4.94
C ARG A 434 9.56 -25.24 -4.20
N LEU A 435 9.27 -24.52 -3.11
CA LEU A 435 7.97 -24.61 -2.43
C LEU A 435 6.84 -24.14 -3.36
N ILE A 436 7.07 -23.05 -4.09
CA ILE A 436 6.11 -22.53 -5.07
C ILE A 436 5.90 -23.57 -6.17
N GLU A 437 6.96 -24.04 -6.82
CA GLU A 437 6.91 -25.02 -7.91
C GLU A 437 6.20 -26.32 -7.51
N ALA A 438 6.47 -26.82 -6.30
CA ALA A 438 5.80 -28.00 -5.75
C ALA A 438 4.34 -27.78 -5.33
N GLY A 439 3.76 -26.61 -5.62
CA GLY A 439 2.37 -26.29 -5.32
C GLY A 439 2.06 -26.21 -3.83
N ARG A 440 3.08 -26.03 -2.98
CA ARG A 440 2.92 -26.07 -1.53
C ARG A 440 2.19 -24.84 -1.03
N THR A 441 1.39 -25.04 0.00
CA THR A 441 0.81 -23.98 0.83
C THR A 441 1.31 -24.16 2.26
N TRP A 442 1.55 -23.07 2.97
CA TRP A 442 1.86 -23.18 4.40
C TRP A 442 0.59 -23.42 5.22
N ASP A 443 0.77 -23.96 6.42
CA ASP A 443 -0.30 -24.18 7.39
C ASP A 443 -0.26 -23.09 8.46
N GLU A 444 -1.25 -22.19 8.44
CA GLU A 444 -1.37 -21.10 9.41
C GLU A 444 -1.89 -21.57 10.79
N THR A 445 -2.26 -22.85 10.93
CA THR A 445 -2.58 -23.48 12.23
C THR A 445 -1.35 -24.03 12.94
N ARG A 446 -0.16 -24.01 12.33
CA ARG A 446 1.09 -24.49 12.94
C ARG A 446 1.57 -23.55 14.04
N ASP A 447 2.18 -24.10 15.08
CA ASP A 447 2.88 -23.29 16.09
C ASP A 447 4.27 -22.98 15.57
N VAL A 448 4.55 -21.69 15.32
CA VAL A 448 5.82 -21.26 14.74
C VAL A 448 6.89 -21.04 15.79
N ARG A 449 6.55 -21.03 17.09
CA ARG A 449 7.48 -20.71 18.17
C ARG A 449 8.75 -21.57 18.14
N GLY A 450 8.58 -22.88 18.02
CA GLY A 450 9.70 -23.84 17.97
C GLY A 450 10.59 -23.69 16.73
N LEU A 451 10.04 -23.18 15.61
CA LEU A 451 10.81 -22.95 14.38
C LEU A 451 11.83 -21.82 14.52
N TRP A 452 11.54 -20.85 15.39
CA TRP A 452 12.36 -19.66 15.57
C TRP A 452 13.23 -19.69 16.82
N CYS A 453 12.81 -20.46 17.83
CA CYS A 453 13.42 -20.44 19.16
C CYS A 453 14.07 -21.76 19.57
N GLY A 454 13.88 -22.86 18.82
CA GLY A 454 14.46 -24.17 19.14
C GLY A 454 15.97 -24.27 18.88
N GLU A 455 16.62 -25.25 19.52
CA GLU A 455 18.06 -25.54 19.40
C GLU A 455 18.48 -25.96 17.98
N GLN A 456 17.53 -26.44 17.16
CA GLN A 456 17.71 -26.84 15.77
C GLN A 456 17.06 -25.86 14.77
N ALA A 457 16.77 -24.62 15.18
CA ALA A 457 16.32 -23.59 14.24
C ALA A 457 17.42 -23.36 13.17
N PRO A 458 17.12 -23.49 11.87
CA PRO A 458 18.11 -23.47 10.80
C PRO A 458 18.85 -22.14 10.63
#